data_AF-A0A318V9R8-F1
#
_entry.id   AF-A0A318V9R8-F1
#
_cell.length_a   1.000
_cell.length_b   1.000
_cell.length_c   1.000
_cell.angle_alpha   90.00
_cell.angle_beta   90.00
_cell.angle_gamma   90.00
#
_symmetry.space_group_name_H-M   'P 1'
#
loop_
_entity.id
_entity.type
_entity.pdbx_description
1 polymer ?
#
loop_
_entity_poly.entity_id
_entity_poly.type
_entity_poly.pdbx_seq_one_letter_code
_entity_poly.pdbx_strand_id
1 'polypeptide(L)'
;MARKANIAREEIHQACWDLLEKNSFPNIPRLADYFLQKDGRRCSNTTFLNAITEWEETYKEHQQNELSELNDVLLPVFKRFSREVTQNIGQLLDEKSSEIEQHQIRKQEATQSGYLSLSSALVELQDAYDALASKHQKLSSEAETLKQKSALNEQRYQEVMAQNAVLNSQIKQAQKDNTELRINLAQKEVDLAKQDNRLSQLSQENQKLIEAQQESKNAKAKDEAQQWQMMAKKLDELTNSMKTMQRKDRGSKQ
;
A
#
# COMPACT_ATOMS: atom_id res chain seq x y z
N MET A 1 -17.97 95.48 103.73
CA MET A 1 -18.86 95.86 102.61
C MET A 1 -18.11 95.65 101.31
N ALA A 2 -18.36 94.55 100.61
CA ALA A 2 -17.74 94.26 99.32
C ALA A 2 -18.48 95.05 98.22
N ARG A 3 -17.72 95.83 97.44
CA ARG A 3 -18.23 96.58 96.29
C ARG A 3 -18.80 95.56 95.28
N LYS A 4 -20.08 95.68 94.91
CA LYS A 4 -20.67 94.98 93.75
C LYS A 4 -20.01 95.53 92.48
N ALA A 5 -18.85 95.01 92.12
CA ALA A 5 -18.32 95.19 90.78
C ALA A 5 -19.09 94.21 89.88
N ASN A 6 -19.88 94.74 88.95
CA ASN A 6 -20.62 93.92 87.99
C ASN A 6 -19.60 93.18 87.11
N ILE A 7 -19.74 91.86 87.02
CA ILE A 7 -18.98 91.03 86.08
C ILE A 7 -19.63 91.23 84.70
N ALA A 8 -18.84 91.62 83.70
CA ALA A 8 -19.36 91.84 82.36
C ALA A 8 -19.68 90.51 81.67
N ARG A 9 -20.53 90.55 80.65
CA ARG A 9 -20.97 89.35 79.92
C ARG A 9 -19.79 88.69 79.20
N GLU A 10 -18.95 89.51 78.60
CA GLU A 10 -17.76 89.13 77.86
C GLU A 10 -16.74 88.45 78.78
N GLU A 11 -16.64 88.90 80.04
CA GLU A 11 -15.79 88.25 81.06
C GLU A 11 -16.32 86.84 81.37
N ILE A 12 -17.64 86.66 81.47
CA ILE A 12 -18.26 85.35 81.72
C ILE A 12 -18.04 84.42 80.52
N HIS A 13 -18.20 84.91 79.28
CA HIS A 13 -17.94 84.12 78.07
C HIS A 13 -16.48 83.67 78.00
N GLN A 14 -15.53 84.57 78.30
CA GLN A 14 -14.11 84.21 78.35
C GLN A 14 -13.84 83.15 79.44
N ALA A 15 -14.44 83.29 80.61
CA ALA A 15 -14.33 82.29 81.66
C ALA A 15 -14.93 80.93 81.25
N CYS A 16 -15.99 80.91 80.44
CA CYS A 16 -16.54 79.67 79.87
C CYS A 16 -15.53 78.99 78.93
N TRP A 17 -14.84 79.74 78.07
CA TRP A 17 -13.77 79.23 77.21
C TRP A 17 -12.58 78.70 78.03
N ASP A 18 -12.10 79.47 79.00
CA ASP A 18 -11.00 79.06 79.89
C ASP A 18 -11.33 77.78 80.69
N LEU A 19 -12.61 77.59 81.06
CA LEU A 19 -13.08 76.39 81.73
C LEU A 19 -13.12 75.19 80.78
N LEU A 20 -13.57 75.37 79.53
CA LEU A 20 -13.51 74.32 78.50
C LEU A 20 -12.07 73.88 78.21
N GLU A 21 -11.12 74.81 78.11
CA GLU A 21 -9.68 74.48 77.92
C GLU A 21 -9.14 73.62 79.05
N LYS A 22 -9.68 73.77 80.27
CA LYS A 22 -9.36 72.97 81.45
C LYS A 22 -10.22 71.70 81.57
N ASN A 23 -10.90 71.28 80.50
CA ASN A 23 -11.81 70.14 80.45
C ASN A 23 -12.96 70.19 81.48
N SER A 24 -13.39 71.40 81.86
CA SER A 24 -14.45 71.62 82.84
C SER A 24 -15.62 72.33 82.17
N PHE A 25 -16.78 71.66 82.10
CA PHE A 25 -17.99 72.30 81.54
C PHE A 25 -18.40 73.54 82.36
N PRO A 26 -18.63 74.70 81.74
CA PRO A 26 -19.06 75.89 82.45
C PRO A 26 -20.46 75.72 83.02
N ASN A 27 -20.59 75.96 84.32
CA ASN A 27 -21.88 76.00 85.00
C ASN A 27 -21.83 77.09 86.08
N ILE A 28 -22.99 77.48 86.60
CA ILE A 28 -23.09 78.60 87.55
C ILE A 28 -22.14 78.42 88.76
N PRO A 29 -22.07 77.25 89.43
CA PRO A 29 -21.12 77.04 90.53
C PRO A 29 -19.66 77.22 90.12
N ARG A 30 -19.23 76.64 89.00
CA ARG A 30 -17.84 76.70 88.54
C ARG A 30 -17.43 78.10 88.10
N LEU A 31 -18.34 78.85 87.48
CA LEU A 31 -18.09 80.24 87.12
C LEU A 31 -18.06 81.14 88.35
N ALA A 32 -18.97 80.93 89.31
CA ALA A 32 -18.94 81.64 90.58
C ALA A 32 -17.61 81.39 91.32
N ASP A 33 -17.14 80.14 91.36
CA ASP A 33 -15.85 79.79 91.95
C ASP A 33 -14.66 80.36 91.14
N TYR A 34 -14.72 80.35 89.81
CA TYR A 34 -13.70 80.93 88.93
C TYR A 34 -13.49 82.42 89.24
N PHE A 35 -14.56 83.21 89.31
CA PHE A 35 -14.45 84.65 89.64
C PHE A 35 -14.12 84.89 91.12
N LEU A 36 -14.64 84.05 92.02
CA LEU A 36 -14.31 84.14 93.45
C LEU A 36 -12.81 83.92 93.69
N GLN A 37 -12.19 82.97 92.96
CA GLN A 37 -10.75 82.69 93.05
C GLN A 37 -9.90 83.73 92.31
N LYS A 38 -10.39 84.27 91.19
CA LYS A 38 -9.64 85.22 90.36
C LYS A 38 -9.56 86.62 90.97
N ASP A 39 -10.69 87.16 91.43
CA ASP A 39 -10.78 88.55 91.90
C ASP A 39 -11.80 88.79 93.03
N GLY A 40 -12.47 87.75 93.50
CA GLY A 40 -13.41 87.81 94.62
C GLY A 40 -14.78 88.40 94.27
N ARG A 41 -15.07 88.69 92.99
CA ARG A 41 -16.37 89.23 92.55
C ARG A 41 -17.46 88.17 92.58
N ARG A 42 -18.71 88.62 92.76
CA ARG A 42 -19.91 87.76 92.69
C ARG A 42 -20.94 88.38 91.76
N CYS A 43 -21.58 87.53 90.96
CA CYS A 43 -22.68 87.91 90.07
C CYS A 43 -23.95 87.12 90.40
N SER A 44 -25.10 87.56 89.88
CA SER A 44 -26.36 86.85 90.10
C SER A 44 -26.42 85.56 89.28
N ASN A 45 -27.09 84.52 89.79
CA ASN A 45 -27.27 83.27 89.07
C ASN A 45 -28.01 83.47 87.74
N THR A 46 -28.96 84.41 87.66
CA THR A 46 -29.67 84.75 86.42
C THR A 46 -28.75 85.37 85.38
N THR A 47 -27.81 86.23 85.80
CA THR A 47 -26.81 86.81 84.89
C THR A 47 -25.84 85.76 84.38
N PHE A 48 -25.38 84.84 85.24
CA PHE A 48 -24.57 83.71 84.82
C PHE A 48 -25.34 82.79 83.87
N LEU A 49 -26.57 82.43 84.19
CA LEU A 49 -27.39 81.55 83.35
C LEU A 49 -27.57 82.13 81.94
N ASN A 50 -27.98 83.39 81.83
CA ASN A 50 -28.19 84.02 80.53
C ASN A 50 -26.89 84.08 79.70
N ALA A 51 -25.77 84.43 80.32
CA ALA A 51 -24.47 84.47 79.64
C ALA A 51 -23.95 83.07 79.27
N ILE A 52 -24.19 82.05 80.10
CA ILE A 52 -23.86 80.67 79.78
C ILE A 52 -24.68 80.21 78.58
N THR A 53 -25.98 80.46 78.56
CA THR A 53 -26.87 80.05 77.46
C THR A 53 -26.48 80.72 76.13
N GLU A 54 -26.19 82.02 76.15
CA GLU A 54 -25.72 82.76 74.96
C GLU A 54 -24.35 82.24 74.46
N TRP A 55 -23.44 81.94 75.40
CA TRP A 55 -22.17 81.29 75.07
C TRP A 55 -22.37 79.88 74.52
N GLU A 56 -23.29 79.08 75.08
CA GLU A 56 -23.59 77.72 74.61
C GLU A 56 -24.16 77.74 73.18
N GLU A 57 -24.99 78.73 72.84
CA GLU A 57 -25.47 78.95 71.47
C GLU A 57 -24.31 79.30 70.55
N THR A 58 -23.47 80.27 70.93
CA THR A 58 -22.28 80.67 70.16
C THR A 58 -21.29 79.51 69.95
N TYR A 59 -21.10 78.68 70.98
CA TYR A 59 -20.23 77.50 70.93
C TYR A 59 -20.78 76.44 69.97
N LYS A 60 -22.10 76.19 70.00
CA LYS A 60 -22.76 75.25 69.07
C LYS A 60 -22.63 75.73 67.63
N GLU A 61 -22.84 77.03 67.38
CA GLU A 61 -22.66 77.62 66.06
C GLU A 61 -21.20 77.48 65.58
N HIS A 62 -20.22 77.76 66.44
CA HIS A 62 -18.80 77.57 66.12
C HIS A 62 -18.46 76.12 65.76
N GLN A 63 -18.90 75.15 66.58
CA GLN A 63 -18.67 73.73 66.31
C GLN A 63 -19.35 73.27 65.01
N GLN A 64 -20.57 73.74 64.75
CA GLN A 64 -21.29 73.42 63.51
C GLN A 64 -20.57 74.01 62.28
N ASN A 65 -20.05 75.24 62.40
CA ASN A 65 -19.29 75.89 61.34
C ASN A 65 -17.98 75.15 61.05
N GLU A 66 -17.18 74.81 62.08
CA GLU A 66 -15.93 74.04 61.89
C GLU A 66 -16.17 72.68 61.22
N LEU A 67 -17.23 71.97 61.63
CA LEU A 67 -17.62 70.70 61.00
C LEU A 67 -18.08 70.90 59.55
N SER A 68 -18.79 71.99 59.27
CA SER A 68 -19.24 72.32 57.91
C SER A 68 -18.07 72.69 57.00
N GLU A 69 -17.10 73.45 57.49
CA GLU A 69 -15.88 73.82 56.74
C GLU A 69 -15.02 72.58 56.45
N LEU A 70 -14.86 71.69 57.43
CA LEU A 70 -14.17 70.43 57.23
C LEU A 70 -14.86 69.56 56.16
N ASN A 71 -16.20 69.50 56.21
CA ASN A 71 -16.98 68.77 55.22
C ASN A 71 -16.86 69.40 53.82
N ASP A 72 -16.87 70.74 53.72
CA ASP A 72 -16.72 71.47 52.46
C ASP A 72 -15.34 71.27 51.82
N VAL A 73 -14.29 71.05 52.62
CA VAL A 73 -12.95 70.72 52.11
C VAL A 73 -12.84 69.24 51.73
N LEU A 74 -13.32 68.32 52.57
CA LEU A 74 -13.11 66.89 52.37
C LEU A 74 -14.05 66.27 51.33
N LEU A 75 -15.31 66.70 51.28
CA LEU A 75 -16.32 66.10 50.41
C LEU A 75 -15.98 66.22 48.91
N PRO A 76 -15.49 67.37 48.39
CA PRO A 76 -15.06 67.48 47.00
C PRO A 76 -13.85 66.58 46.69
N VAL A 77 -12.90 66.46 47.63
CA VAL A 77 -11.72 65.60 47.48
C VAL A 77 -12.15 64.14 47.39
N PHE A 78 -13.02 63.69 48.29
CA PHE A 78 -13.55 62.32 48.26
C PHE A 78 -14.35 62.03 46.99
N LYS A 79 -15.19 62.98 46.54
CA LYS A 79 -15.94 62.85 45.28
C LYS A 79 -15.00 62.75 44.07
N ARG A 80 -13.95 63.57 44.04
CA ARG A 80 -12.95 63.52 42.96
C ARG A 80 -12.20 62.19 42.96
N PHE A 81 -11.72 61.75 44.12
CA PHE A 81 -11.04 60.47 44.27
C PHE A 81 -11.95 59.31 43.87
N SER A 82 -13.19 59.27 44.36
CA SER A 82 -14.16 58.23 44.00
C SER A 82 -14.41 58.20 42.50
N ARG A 83 -14.60 59.35 41.86
CA ARG A 83 -14.78 59.44 40.40
C ARG A 83 -13.56 58.92 39.65
N GLU A 84 -12.36 59.29 40.07
CA GLU A 84 -11.10 58.89 39.43
C GLU A 84 -10.87 57.38 39.57
N VAL A 85 -11.09 56.82 40.77
CA VAL A 85 -11.01 55.37 41.00
C VAL A 85 -12.05 54.63 40.16
N THR A 86 -13.30 55.07 40.14
CA THR A 86 -14.35 54.44 39.32
C THR A 86 -14.01 54.51 37.83
N GLN A 87 -13.48 55.64 37.35
CA GLN A 87 -13.09 55.79 35.95
C GLN A 87 -11.92 54.88 35.60
N ASN A 88 -10.87 54.82 36.43
CA ASN A 88 -9.70 53.98 36.18
C ASN A 88 -10.05 52.49 36.24
N ILE A 89 -10.87 52.08 37.20
CA ILE A 89 -11.35 50.69 37.28
C ILE A 89 -12.25 50.36 36.09
N GLY A 90 -13.13 51.27 35.68
CA GLY A 90 -13.98 51.10 34.51
C GLY A 90 -13.17 50.92 33.23
N GLN A 91 -12.18 51.78 33.00
CA GLN A 91 -11.27 51.67 31.85
C GLN A 91 -10.49 50.35 31.87
N LEU A 92 -9.94 49.98 33.02
CA LEU A 92 -9.20 48.72 33.14
C LEU A 92 -10.11 47.50 32.90
N LEU A 93 -11.36 47.55 33.35
CA LEU A 93 -12.35 46.49 33.13
C LEU A 93 -12.68 46.38 31.64
N ASP A 94 -12.93 47.50 30.95
CA ASP A 94 -13.23 47.53 29.52
C ASP A 94 -12.04 47.00 28.69
N GLU A 95 -10.81 47.44 29.02
CA GLU A 95 -9.58 46.96 28.39
C GLU A 95 -9.40 45.45 28.57
N LYS A 96 -9.57 44.95 29.79
CA LYS A 96 -9.43 43.51 30.07
C LYS A 96 -10.54 42.68 29.45
N SER A 97 -11.76 43.19 29.42
CA SER A 97 -12.88 42.53 28.73
C SER A 97 -12.57 42.41 27.24
N SER A 98 -12.13 43.49 26.60
CA SER A 98 -11.76 43.49 25.18
C SER A 98 -10.58 42.56 24.89
N GLU A 99 -9.55 42.55 25.74
CA GLU A 99 -8.39 41.67 25.59
C GLU A 99 -8.79 40.19 25.68
N ILE A 100 -9.67 39.83 26.62
CA ILE A 100 -10.18 38.46 26.78
C ILE A 100 -10.99 38.04 25.55
N GLU A 101 -11.89 38.89 25.07
CA GLU A 101 -12.69 38.62 23.86
C GLU A 101 -11.81 38.40 22.63
N GLN A 102 -10.84 39.28 22.40
CA GLN A 102 -9.90 39.13 21.28
C GLN A 102 -9.07 37.85 21.39
N HIS A 103 -8.58 37.53 22.59
CA HIS A 103 -7.84 36.30 22.82
C HIS A 103 -8.69 35.07 22.53
N GLN A 104 -9.97 35.08 22.94
CA GLN A 104 -10.90 33.99 22.69
C GLN A 104 -11.20 33.83 21.20
N ILE A 105 -11.41 34.92 20.46
CA ILE A 105 -11.57 34.91 19.00
C ILE A 105 -10.34 34.30 18.32
N ARG A 106 -9.13 34.79 18.64
CA ARG A 106 -7.89 34.26 18.05
C ARG A 106 -7.69 32.78 18.36
N LYS A 107 -8.00 32.35 19.57
CA LYS A 107 -7.95 30.93 19.96
C LYS A 107 -8.93 30.08 19.15
N GLN A 108 -10.14 30.59 18.95
CA GLN A 108 -11.16 29.91 18.14
C GLN A 108 -10.75 29.83 16.68
N GLU A 109 -10.26 30.92 16.08
CA GLU A 109 -9.75 30.96 14.71
C GLU A 109 -8.58 30.00 14.50
N ALA A 110 -7.60 29.98 15.42
CA ALA A 110 -6.48 29.05 15.36
C ALA A 110 -6.94 27.58 15.46
N THR A 111 -7.93 27.30 16.33
CA THR A 111 -8.49 25.95 16.49
C THR A 111 -9.28 25.53 15.25
N GLN A 112 -10.12 26.41 14.70
CA GLN A 112 -10.89 26.16 13.48
C GLN A 112 -9.98 25.99 12.27
N SER A 113 -8.97 26.84 12.10
CA SER A 113 -7.98 26.71 11.03
C SER A 113 -7.19 25.40 11.14
N GLY A 114 -6.76 25.03 12.35
CA GLY A 114 -6.11 23.75 12.61
C GLY A 114 -7.01 22.55 12.29
N TYR A 115 -8.28 22.61 12.69
CA TYR A 115 -9.26 21.57 12.37
C TYR A 115 -9.50 21.46 10.86
N LEU A 116 -9.65 22.59 10.15
CA LEU A 116 -9.81 22.61 8.70
C LEU A 116 -8.59 22.01 7.99
N SER A 117 -7.37 22.40 8.41
CA SER A 117 -6.13 21.85 7.85
C SER A 117 -6.03 20.33 8.07
N LEU A 118 -6.34 19.86 9.28
CA LEU A 118 -6.32 18.42 9.57
C LEU A 118 -7.39 17.67 8.76
N SER A 119 -8.58 18.26 8.63
CA SER A 119 -9.67 17.66 7.84
C SER A 119 -9.31 17.56 6.35
N SER A 120 -8.66 18.58 5.78
CA SER A 120 -8.17 18.57 4.41
C SER A 120 -7.12 17.47 4.21
N ALA A 121 -6.15 17.39 5.12
CA ALA A 121 -5.11 16.36 5.06
C ALA A 121 -5.69 14.94 5.17
N LEU A 122 -6.75 14.76 5.96
CA LEU A 122 -7.45 13.47 6.10
C LEU A 122 -8.17 13.08 4.80
N VAL A 123 -8.82 14.03 4.14
CA VAL A 123 -9.46 13.81 2.82
C VAL A 123 -8.41 13.43 1.78
N GLU A 124 -7.32 14.18 1.68
CA GLU A 124 -6.22 13.88 0.75
C GLU A 124 -5.61 12.49 1.00
N LEU A 125 -5.43 12.12 2.26
CA LEU A 125 -4.93 10.80 2.65
C LEU A 125 -5.90 9.69 2.27
N GLN A 126 -7.20 9.93 2.46
CA GLN A 126 -8.25 8.98 2.08
C GLN A 126 -8.29 8.78 0.56
N ASP A 127 -8.23 9.86 -0.23
CA ASP A 127 -8.19 9.78 -1.69
C ASP A 127 -6.95 9.02 -2.19
N ALA A 128 -5.78 9.28 -1.58
CA ALA A 128 -4.55 8.57 -1.90
C ALA A 128 -4.64 7.08 -1.55
N TYR A 129 -5.27 6.73 -0.42
CA TYR A 129 -5.51 5.36 0.00
C TYR A 129 -6.43 4.63 -0.99
N ASP A 130 -7.55 5.24 -1.38
CA ASP A 130 -8.51 4.63 -2.29
C ASP A 130 -7.91 4.42 -3.69
N ALA A 131 -7.11 5.38 -4.17
CA ALA A 131 -6.35 5.24 -5.41
C ALA A 131 -5.33 4.09 -5.34
N LEU A 132 -4.60 3.97 -4.22
CA LEU A 132 -3.64 2.89 -4.01
C LEU A 132 -4.32 1.52 -3.91
N ALA A 133 -5.44 1.43 -3.20
CA ALA A 133 -6.23 0.21 -3.08
C ALA A 133 -6.74 -0.26 -4.44
N SER A 134 -7.27 0.66 -5.26
CA SER A 134 -7.71 0.35 -6.63
C SER A 134 -6.54 -0.16 -7.49
N LYS A 135 -5.36 0.48 -7.40
CA LYS A 135 -4.16 0.05 -8.13
C LYS A 135 -3.68 -1.32 -7.67
N HIS A 136 -3.70 -1.59 -6.36
CA HIS A 136 -3.33 -2.89 -5.80
C HIS A 136 -4.26 -3.99 -6.31
N GLN A 137 -5.57 -3.75 -6.33
CA GLN A 137 -6.55 -4.70 -6.86
C GLN A 137 -6.30 -5.03 -8.34
N LYS A 138 -6.02 -4.02 -9.17
CA LYS A 138 -5.68 -4.21 -10.59
C LYS A 138 -4.41 -5.03 -10.77
N LEU A 139 -3.34 -4.68 -10.04
CA LEU A 139 -2.07 -5.42 -10.10
C LEU A 139 -2.24 -6.86 -9.61
N SER A 140 -3.05 -7.09 -8.57
CA SER A 140 -3.35 -8.43 -8.09
C SER A 140 -4.11 -9.25 -9.13
N SER A 141 -5.10 -8.67 -9.82
CA SER A 141 -5.82 -9.40 -10.87
C SER A 141 -4.91 -9.68 -12.07
N GLU A 142 -4.07 -8.72 -12.47
CA GLU A 142 -3.08 -8.93 -13.53
C GLU A 142 -2.09 -10.04 -13.18
N ALA A 143 -1.56 -10.05 -11.95
CA ALA A 143 -0.66 -11.09 -11.47
C ALA A 143 -1.30 -12.48 -11.52
N GLU A 144 -2.57 -12.60 -11.11
CA GLU A 144 -3.30 -13.88 -11.16
C GLU A 144 -3.49 -14.34 -12.61
N THR A 145 -3.84 -13.44 -13.53
CA THR A 145 -3.97 -13.79 -14.96
C THR A 145 -2.64 -14.21 -15.58
N LEU A 146 -1.53 -13.55 -15.22
CA LEU A 146 -0.19 -13.93 -15.68
C LEU A 146 0.23 -15.28 -15.14
N LYS A 147 -0.07 -15.57 -13.87
CA LYS A 147 0.18 -16.87 -13.24
C LYS A 147 -0.58 -17.99 -13.96
N GLN A 148 -1.85 -17.78 -14.27
CA GLN A 148 -2.66 -18.73 -15.05
C GLN A 148 -2.09 -18.97 -16.45
N LYS A 149 -1.71 -17.89 -17.17
CA LYS A 149 -1.07 -18.00 -18.50
C LYS A 149 0.26 -18.74 -18.43
N SER A 150 1.06 -18.50 -17.40
CA SER A 150 2.33 -19.19 -17.19
C SER A 150 2.11 -20.69 -16.98
N ALA A 151 1.16 -21.07 -16.12
CA ALA A 151 0.82 -22.47 -15.88
C ALA A 151 0.34 -23.19 -17.14
N LEU A 152 -0.52 -22.55 -17.94
CA LEU A 152 -0.99 -23.11 -19.22
C LEU A 152 0.17 -23.28 -20.23
N ASN A 153 1.06 -22.30 -20.32
CA ASN A 153 2.23 -22.39 -21.20
C ASN A 153 3.19 -23.49 -20.75
N GLU A 154 3.39 -23.65 -19.44
CA GLU A 154 4.22 -24.72 -18.88
C GLU A 154 3.63 -26.10 -19.20
N GLN A 155 2.32 -26.28 -19.01
CA GLN A 155 1.63 -27.51 -19.40
C GLN A 155 1.81 -27.81 -20.90
N ARG A 156 1.57 -26.80 -21.76
CA ARG A 156 1.72 -26.96 -23.21
C ARG A 156 3.16 -27.32 -23.60
N TYR A 157 4.15 -26.74 -22.92
CA TYR A 157 5.56 -27.08 -23.13
C TYR A 157 5.85 -28.54 -22.75
N GLN A 158 5.35 -28.99 -21.60
CA GLN A 158 5.48 -30.39 -21.17
C GLN A 158 4.83 -31.37 -22.17
N GLU A 159 3.64 -31.04 -22.68
CA GLU A 159 2.96 -31.84 -23.71
C GLU A 159 3.78 -31.94 -25.00
N VAL A 160 4.34 -30.83 -25.50
CA VAL A 160 5.19 -30.80 -26.68
C VAL A 160 6.48 -31.61 -26.46
N MET A 161 7.07 -31.53 -25.26
CA MET A 161 8.25 -32.32 -24.91
C MET A 161 7.94 -33.82 -24.89
N ALA A 162 6.79 -34.22 -24.34
CA ALA A 162 6.34 -35.61 -24.36
C ALA A 162 6.08 -36.11 -25.79
N GLN A 163 5.41 -35.31 -26.63
CA GLN A 163 5.19 -35.64 -28.04
C GLN A 163 6.50 -35.80 -28.81
N ASN A 164 7.46 -34.89 -28.61
CA ASN A 164 8.78 -35.00 -29.22
C ASN A 164 9.53 -36.27 -28.77
N ALA A 165 9.40 -36.67 -27.51
CA ALA A 165 9.99 -37.91 -27.02
C ALA A 165 9.38 -39.14 -27.72
N VAL A 166 8.04 -39.18 -27.88
CA VAL A 166 7.35 -40.24 -28.61
C VAL A 166 7.76 -40.28 -30.07
N LEU A 167 7.76 -39.13 -30.77
CA LEU A 167 8.19 -39.05 -32.17
C LEU A 167 9.65 -39.49 -32.35
N ASN A 168 10.55 -39.08 -31.47
CA ASN A 168 11.94 -39.54 -31.49
C ASN A 168 12.04 -41.07 -31.31
N SER A 169 11.23 -41.66 -30.43
CA SER A 169 11.18 -43.12 -30.28
C SER A 169 10.67 -43.81 -31.55
N GLN A 170 9.62 -43.27 -32.19
CA GLN A 170 9.09 -43.80 -33.44
C GLN A 170 10.11 -43.70 -34.58
N ILE A 171 10.83 -42.57 -34.70
CA ILE A 171 11.90 -42.40 -35.68
C ILE A 171 13.00 -43.43 -35.47
N LYS A 172 13.46 -43.64 -34.22
CA LYS A 172 14.47 -44.65 -33.91
C LYS A 172 14.02 -46.07 -34.27
N GLN A 173 12.76 -46.40 -33.97
CA GLN A 173 12.20 -47.70 -34.33
C GLN A 173 12.13 -47.88 -35.86
N ALA A 174 11.61 -46.90 -36.58
CA ALA A 174 11.54 -46.94 -38.04
C ALA A 174 12.93 -47.03 -38.69
N GLN A 175 13.95 -46.35 -38.13
CA GLN A 175 15.34 -46.49 -38.57
C GLN A 175 15.84 -47.92 -38.39
N LYS A 176 15.58 -48.54 -37.22
CA LYS A 176 15.95 -49.94 -36.95
C LYS A 176 15.27 -50.89 -37.94
N ASP A 177 13.95 -50.78 -38.10
CA ASP A 177 13.18 -51.61 -39.03
C ASP A 177 13.68 -51.45 -40.48
N ASN A 178 14.02 -50.22 -40.89
CA ASN A 178 14.61 -49.97 -42.21
C ASN A 178 15.97 -50.66 -42.38
N THR A 179 16.84 -50.60 -41.37
CA THR A 179 18.14 -51.29 -41.41
C THR A 179 17.98 -52.81 -41.48
N GLU A 180 17.03 -53.39 -40.74
CA GLU A 180 16.72 -54.82 -40.80
C GLU A 180 16.19 -55.22 -42.18
N LEU A 181 15.27 -54.44 -42.76
CA LEU A 181 14.77 -54.67 -44.12
C LEU A 181 15.88 -54.59 -45.17
N ARG A 182 16.80 -53.61 -45.06
CA ARG A 182 17.96 -53.51 -45.96
C ARG A 182 18.87 -54.72 -45.88
N ILE A 183 19.16 -55.21 -44.67
CA ILE A 183 19.97 -56.41 -44.45
C ILE A 183 19.26 -57.64 -45.07
N ASN A 184 17.96 -57.78 -44.81
CA ASN A 184 17.17 -58.88 -45.38
C ASN A 184 17.13 -58.85 -46.90
N LEU A 185 16.99 -57.65 -47.50
CA LEU A 185 17.01 -57.47 -48.95
C LEU A 185 18.38 -57.86 -49.53
N ALA A 186 19.48 -57.38 -48.95
CA ALA A 186 20.83 -57.76 -49.38
C ALA A 186 21.06 -59.27 -49.27
N GLN A 187 20.57 -59.92 -48.22
CA GLN A 187 20.65 -61.38 -48.08
C GLN A 187 19.86 -62.10 -49.19
N LYS A 188 18.67 -61.63 -49.52
CA LYS A 188 17.85 -62.19 -50.62
C LYS A 188 18.51 -62.00 -51.98
N GLU A 189 19.11 -60.85 -52.25
CA GLU A 189 19.87 -60.60 -53.49
C GLU A 189 21.05 -61.58 -53.63
N VAL A 190 21.78 -61.82 -52.54
CA VAL A 190 22.88 -62.82 -52.53
C VAL A 190 22.36 -64.23 -52.78
N ASP A 191 21.24 -64.62 -52.16
CA ASP A 191 20.67 -65.95 -52.36
C ASP A 191 20.10 -66.14 -53.78
N LEU A 192 19.52 -65.10 -54.38
CA LEU A 192 19.12 -65.09 -55.79
C LEU A 192 20.35 -65.26 -56.70
N ALA A 193 21.43 -64.49 -56.48
CA ALA A 193 22.66 -64.63 -57.26
C ALA A 193 23.27 -66.05 -57.17
N LYS A 194 23.18 -66.70 -56.00
CA LYS A 194 23.58 -68.12 -55.84
C LYS A 194 22.67 -69.06 -56.63
N GLN A 195 21.35 -68.84 -56.64
CA GLN A 195 20.41 -69.63 -57.42
C GLN A 195 20.64 -69.47 -58.92
N ASP A 196 20.84 -68.25 -59.40
CA ASP A 196 21.14 -67.96 -60.81
C ASP A 196 22.44 -68.66 -61.25
N ASN A 197 23.47 -68.63 -60.41
CA ASN A 197 24.73 -69.33 -60.71
C ASN A 197 24.50 -70.86 -60.80
N ARG A 198 23.71 -71.44 -59.89
CA ARG A 198 23.34 -72.88 -59.96
C ARG A 198 22.52 -73.21 -61.20
N LEU A 199 21.55 -72.38 -61.56
CA LEU A 199 20.76 -72.56 -62.78
C LEU A 199 21.64 -72.47 -64.03
N SER A 200 22.59 -71.55 -64.06
CA SER A 200 23.57 -71.45 -65.15
C SER A 200 24.44 -72.70 -65.25
N GLN A 201 24.96 -73.22 -64.13
CA GLN A 201 25.72 -74.47 -64.08
C GLN A 201 24.89 -75.67 -64.57
N LEU A 202 23.68 -75.84 -64.04
CA LEU A 202 22.76 -76.90 -64.47
C LEU A 202 22.36 -76.78 -65.94
N SER A 203 22.18 -75.56 -66.45
CA SER A 203 21.91 -75.32 -67.87
C SER A 203 23.10 -75.72 -68.74
N GLN A 204 24.33 -75.39 -68.34
CA GLN A 204 25.55 -75.84 -69.03
C GLN A 204 25.72 -77.35 -68.99
N GLU A 205 25.45 -77.99 -67.85
CA GLU A 205 25.49 -79.46 -67.73
C GLU A 205 24.43 -80.14 -68.59
N ASN A 206 23.19 -79.65 -68.56
CA ASN A 206 22.13 -80.13 -69.45
C ASN A 206 22.50 -79.96 -70.92
N GLN A 207 23.10 -78.84 -71.30
CA GLN A 207 23.58 -78.61 -72.66
C GLN A 207 24.64 -79.64 -73.05
N LYS A 208 25.63 -79.90 -72.20
CA LYS A 208 26.64 -80.95 -72.41
C LYS A 208 26.03 -82.35 -72.51
N LEU A 209 25.03 -82.65 -71.68
CA LEU A 209 24.32 -83.94 -71.71
C LEU A 209 23.52 -84.11 -73.01
N ILE A 210 22.85 -83.05 -73.48
CA ILE A 210 22.13 -83.04 -74.77
C ILE A 210 23.13 -83.29 -75.91
N GLU A 211 24.26 -82.60 -75.90
CA GLU A 211 25.34 -82.79 -76.88
C GLU A 211 25.87 -84.23 -76.86
N ALA A 212 26.22 -84.77 -75.68
CA ALA A 212 26.68 -86.14 -75.53
C ALA A 212 25.62 -87.19 -75.94
N GLN A 213 24.34 -86.92 -75.66
CA GLN A 213 23.25 -87.79 -76.10
C GLN A 213 23.08 -87.75 -77.63
N GLN A 214 23.24 -86.58 -78.24
CA GLN A 214 23.20 -86.41 -79.69
C GLN A 214 24.39 -87.11 -80.35
N GLU A 215 25.59 -86.99 -79.78
CA GLU A 215 26.77 -87.73 -80.21
C GLU A 215 26.56 -89.25 -80.11
N SER A 216 25.98 -89.75 -79.01
CA SER A 216 25.64 -91.16 -78.85
C SER A 216 24.59 -91.63 -79.86
N LYS A 217 23.55 -90.84 -80.12
CA LYS A 217 22.56 -91.12 -81.17
C LYS A 217 23.20 -91.15 -82.56
N ASN A 218 24.09 -90.20 -82.85
CA ASN A 218 24.82 -90.16 -84.12
C ASN A 218 25.79 -91.34 -84.25
N ALA A 219 26.45 -91.75 -83.16
CA ALA A 219 27.31 -92.93 -83.12
C ALA A 219 26.50 -94.21 -83.35
N LYS A 220 25.35 -94.36 -82.68
CA LYS A 220 24.41 -95.47 -82.93
C LYS A 220 23.89 -95.48 -84.36
N ALA A 221 23.50 -94.33 -84.92
CA ALA A 221 23.06 -94.23 -86.31
C ALA A 221 24.19 -94.58 -87.29
N LYS A 222 25.46 -94.23 -86.98
CA LYS A 222 26.63 -94.65 -87.76
C LYS A 222 26.88 -96.15 -87.64
N ASP A 223 26.80 -96.72 -86.44
CA ASP A 223 26.94 -98.16 -86.21
C ASP A 223 25.82 -98.95 -86.90
N GLU A 224 24.57 -98.51 -86.79
CA GLU A 224 23.43 -99.06 -87.53
C GLU A 224 23.64 -98.93 -89.04
N ALA A 225 24.10 -97.77 -89.53
CA ALA A 225 24.41 -97.59 -90.95
C ALA A 225 25.53 -98.53 -91.41
N GLN A 226 26.59 -98.73 -90.61
CA GLN A 226 27.66 -99.69 -90.89
C GLN A 226 27.16 -101.13 -90.87
N GLN A 227 26.30 -101.49 -89.91
CA GLN A 227 25.64 -102.81 -89.87
C GLN A 227 24.74 -103.02 -91.08
N TRP A 228 23.94 -102.02 -91.47
CA TRP A 228 23.14 -102.04 -92.70
C TRP A 228 24.03 -102.18 -93.93
N GLN A 229 25.19 -101.51 -93.98
CA GLN A 229 26.13 -101.61 -95.10
C GLN A 229 26.81 -102.99 -95.15
N MET A 230 27.14 -103.59 -94.01
CA MET A 230 27.60 -104.98 -93.93
C MET A 230 26.50 -105.96 -94.34
N MET A 231 25.26 -105.73 -93.91
CA MET A 231 24.10 -106.56 -94.25
C MET A 231 23.79 -106.46 -95.75
N ALA A 232 23.90 -105.25 -96.33
CA ALA A 232 23.80 -105.01 -97.76
C ALA A 232 24.92 -105.72 -98.52
N LYS A 233 26.18 -105.65 -98.06
CA LYS A 233 27.29 -106.43 -98.64
C LYS A 233 27.04 -107.94 -98.56
N LYS A 234 26.56 -108.45 -97.42
CA LYS A 234 26.20 -109.86 -97.27
C LYS A 234 25.04 -110.26 -98.17
N LEU A 235 24.04 -109.41 -98.35
CA LEU A 235 22.95 -109.60 -99.30
C LEU A 235 23.43 -109.55 -100.75
N ASP A 236 24.39 -108.69 -101.08
CA ASP A 236 25.01 -108.62 -102.40
C ASP A 236 25.88 -109.85 -102.68
N GLU A 237 26.62 -110.34 -101.68
CA GLU A 237 27.32 -111.64 -101.72
C GLU A 237 26.34 -112.81 -101.89
N LEU A 238 25.18 -112.76 -101.22
CA LEU A 238 24.11 -113.75 -101.38
C LEU A 238 23.45 -113.65 -102.77
N THR A 239 23.25 -112.44 -103.28
CA THR A 239 22.69 -112.19 -104.61
C THR A 239 23.67 -112.58 -105.71
N ASN A 240 24.97 -112.37 -105.50
CA ASN A 240 26.03 -112.84 -106.38
C ASN A 240 26.19 -114.36 -106.32
N SER A 241 26.05 -114.97 -105.14
CA SER A 241 25.95 -116.43 -104.95
C SER A 241 24.73 -117.01 -105.70
N MET A 242 23.59 -116.32 -105.64
CA MET A 242 22.35 -116.71 -106.35
C MET A 242 22.48 -116.53 -107.88
N LYS A 243 23.16 -115.47 -108.35
CA LYS A 243 23.51 -115.28 -109.77
C LYS A 243 24.54 -116.29 -110.28
N THR A 244 25.44 -116.80 -109.43
CA THR A 244 26.33 -117.92 -109.78
C THR A 244 25.63 -119.28 -109.80
N MET A 245 24.56 -119.47 -109.01
CA MET A 245 23.73 -120.68 -109.07
C MET A 245 22.85 -120.76 -110.34
N GLN A 246 22.37 -119.62 -110.86
CA GLN A 246 21.53 -119.60 -112.07
C GLN A 246 22.28 -119.77 -113.41
N ARG A 247 23.62 -119.82 -113.43
CA ARG A 247 24.43 -119.99 -114.65
C ARG A 247 24.99 -121.40 -114.87
N LYS A 248 24.66 -122.36 -114.00
CA LYS A 248 25.18 -123.73 -114.05
C LYS A 248 24.07 -124.78 -114.27
N ASP A 249 23.08 -124.49 -115.13
CA ASP A 249 22.19 -125.56 -115.62
C ASP A 249 21.57 -125.29 -117.01
N ARG A 250 22.40 -124.82 -117.96
CA ARG A 250 22.12 -124.90 -119.40
C ARG A 250 23.36 -125.34 -120.19
N GLY A 251 23.61 -126.66 -120.11
CA GLY A 251 24.18 -127.60 -121.09
C GLY A 251 25.28 -127.21 -122.09
N SER A 252 26.31 -128.06 -122.14
CA SER A 252 27.06 -128.41 -123.35
C SER A 252 27.24 -129.93 -123.45
N LYS A 253 26.90 -130.50 -124.62
CA LYS A 253 27.27 -131.85 -125.06
C LYS A 253 28.73 -131.86 -125.53
N GLN A 254 29.57 -132.65 -124.89
CA GLN A 254 30.55 -133.59 -125.46
C GLN A 254 31.12 -134.44 -124.32
#